data_AF-A0A849DIP2-F1
#
_entry.id   AF-A0A849DIP2-F1
#
_cell.length_a   1.000
_cell.length_b   1.000
_cell.length_c   1.000
_cell.angle_alpha   90.00
_cell.angle_beta   90.00
_cell.angle_gamma   90.00
#
_symmetry.space_group_name_H-M   'P 1'
#
loop_
_entity.id
_entity.type
_entity.pdbx_description
1 polymer ?
#
loop_
_entity_poly.entity_id
_entity_poly.type
_entity_poly.pdbx_seq_one_letter_code
_entity_poly.pdbx_strand_id
1 'polypeptide(L)'
;MHGQEAAAARYALAAQESYATQLRQLLADAAALDEATIAKLTANRAPNSATGPMAGAIPRQSVPVAGTDPATVHAWWDGLAEEERRYVVANHPDLVGNLDGVPIDARDQANRIVFDQETDRLQAHRHDLADREAYLRQMMREGRLAEVYPDLAARGLSVRDAALFDLETIDQQRADSDGKLKGIGQIADRLNVTDPSRQRAYLIGFSTEGDGRAVVSIGNPDTADNVLTYVPGTGADITHPGGDIKRAEKMAIDASPGVGTNTVTDLHGVSADQVWSTRADGDPIHFVPDLDLVHGNDPTRDDFGGRVFTSDPGGHSDYWNKGNQARRNIAIIATGQGVVS
;
A
#
# COMPACT_ATOMS: atom_id res chain seq x y z
N MET A 1 -21.12 13.64 37.34
CA MET A 1 -20.57 13.48 35.98
C MET A 1 -19.64 14.62 35.55
N HIS A 2 -20.00 15.90 35.71
CA HIS A 2 -19.15 17.03 35.26
C HIS A 2 -17.73 17.14 35.89
N GLY A 3 -17.47 16.53 37.04
CA GLY A 3 -16.14 16.59 37.68
C GLY A 3 -15.09 15.63 37.08
N GLN A 4 -15.52 14.51 36.49
CA GLN A 4 -14.59 13.51 35.93
C GLN A 4 -14.11 13.88 34.52
N GLU A 5 -14.99 14.44 33.67
CA GLU A 5 -14.60 14.94 32.34
C GLU A 5 -13.62 16.13 32.43
N ALA A 6 -13.83 17.02 33.39
CA ALA A 6 -12.94 18.16 33.60
C ALA A 6 -11.54 17.75 34.11
N ALA A 7 -11.45 16.66 34.90
CA ALA A 7 -10.18 16.09 35.31
C ALA A 7 -9.48 15.39 34.14
N ALA A 8 -10.20 14.56 33.38
CA ALA A 8 -9.68 13.89 32.19
C ALA A 8 -9.15 14.87 31.14
N ALA A 9 -9.86 15.97 30.88
CA ALA A 9 -9.40 17.02 29.96
C ALA A 9 -8.13 17.74 30.45
N ARG A 10 -7.99 17.95 31.77
CA ARG A 10 -6.77 18.55 32.37
C ARG A 10 -5.58 17.60 32.32
N TYR A 11 -5.80 16.29 32.52
CA TYR A 11 -4.78 15.26 32.36
C TYR A 11 -4.38 15.10 30.90
N ALA A 12 -5.33 15.09 29.96
CA ALA A 12 -5.06 15.01 28.52
C ALA A 12 -4.27 16.22 28.02
N LEU A 13 -4.58 17.43 28.48
CA LEU A 13 -3.83 18.63 28.10
C LEU A 13 -2.39 18.62 28.65
N ALA A 14 -2.21 18.28 29.93
CA ALA A 14 -0.88 18.18 30.53
C ALA A 14 -0.05 17.03 29.93
N ALA A 15 -0.71 15.91 29.60
CA ALA A 15 -0.09 14.80 28.88
C ALA A 15 0.30 15.22 27.46
N GLN A 16 -0.57 15.92 26.71
CA GLN A 16 -0.25 16.45 25.38
C GLN A 16 0.91 17.45 25.41
N GLU A 17 0.97 18.34 26.40
CA GLU A 17 2.08 19.29 26.56
C GLU A 17 3.41 18.58 26.87
N SER A 18 3.35 17.55 27.74
CA SER A 18 4.50 16.68 28.04
C SER A 18 4.93 15.88 26.80
N TYR A 19 3.99 15.29 26.08
CA TYR A 19 4.23 14.53 24.85
C TYR A 19 4.81 15.41 23.76
N ALA A 20 4.29 16.63 23.56
CA ALA A 20 4.82 17.59 22.61
C ALA A 20 6.24 18.05 22.98
N THR A 21 6.55 18.14 24.27
CA THR A 21 7.90 18.45 24.75
C THR A 21 8.84 17.28 24.50
N GLN A 22 8.42 16.05 24.81
CA GLN A 22 9.17 14.83 24.53
C GLN A 22 9.38 14.62 23.02
N LEU A 23 8.37 14.88 22.18
CA LEU A 23 8.48 14.78 20.73
C LEU A 23 9.48 15.79 20.17
N ARG A 24 9.46 17.04 20.66
CA ARG A 24 10.45 18.06 20.27
C ARG A 24 11.86 17.67 20.69
N GLN A 25 12.01 17.12 21.90
CA GLN A 25 13.31 16.65 22.37
C GLN A 25 13.78 15.46 21.55
N LEU A 26 12.92 14.49 21.25
CA LEU A 26 13.24 13.30 20.46
C LEU A 26 13.57 13.66 19.01
N LEU A 27 12.88 14.65 18.43
CA LEU A 27 13.24 15.23 17.13
C LEU A 27 14.59 15.97 17.17
N ALA A 28 14.88 16.69 18.25
CA ALA A 28 16.17 17.37 18.42
C ALA A 28 17.31 16.36 18.62
N ASP A 29 17.07 15.29 19.38
CA ASP A 29 18.02 14.20 19.63
C ASP A 29 18.24 13.38 18.36
N ALA A 30 17.19 13.10 17.58
CA ALA A 30 17.29 12.46 16.28
C ALA A 30 18.07 13.33 15.28
N ALA A 31 17.80 14.63 15.22
CA ALA A 31 18.55 15.57 14.38
C ALA A 31 20.04 15.65 14.81
N ALA A 32 20.31 15.65 16.11
CA ALA A 32 21.67 15.62 16.64
C ALA A 32 22.37 14.27 16.38
N LEU A 33 21.64 13.16 16.42
CA LEU A 33 22.14 11.83 16.09
C LEU A 33 22.45 11.71 14.60
N ASP A 34 21.59 12.26 13.73
CA ASP A 34 21.82 12.34 12.29
C ASP A 34 23.06 13.20 11.99
N GLU A 35 23.18 14.37 12.60
CA GLU A 35 24.35 15.24 12.46
C GLU A 35 25.63 14.55 12.97
N ALA A 36 25.56 13.87 14.12
CA ALA A 36 26.68 13.10 14.67
C ALA A 36 27.03 11.86 13.84
N THR A 37 26.05 11.21 13.21
CA THR A 37 26.24 10.05 12.33
C THR A 37 26.86 10.48 11.01
N ILE A 38 26.40 11.60 10.44
CA ILE A 38 27.02 12.24 9.28
C ILE A 38 28.46 12.65 9.61
N ALA A 39 28.71 13.24 10.78
CA ALA A 39 30.06 13.60 11.21
C ALA A 39 30.97 12.37 11.39
N LYS A 40 30.46 11.28 11.96
CA LYS A 40 31.20 10.01 12.13
C LYS A 40 31.45 9.28 10.79
N LEU A 41 30.48 9.29 9.87
CA LEU A 41 30.64 8.79 8.51
C LEU A 41 31.69 9.61 7.74
N THR A 42 31.71 10.93 7.96
CA THR A 42 32.71 11.83 7.39
C THR A 42 34.10 11.59 7.99
N ALA A 43 34.20 11.34 9.29
CA ALA A 43 35.45 11.11 10.00
C ALA A 43 36.05 9.72 9.77
N ASN A 44 35.24 8.68 9.55
CA ASN A 44 35.69 7.31 9.23
C ASN A 44 35.98 7.09 7.74
N ARG A 45 35.90 8.13 6.91
CA ARG A 45 36.26 8.06 5.50
C ARG A 45 37.78 8.10 5.37
N ALA A 46 38.39 6.93 5.16
CA ALA A 46 39.79 6.82 4.76
C ALA A 46 40.06 7.73 3.52
N PRO A 47 41.25 8.34 3.39
CA PRO A 47 41.53 9.42 2.43
C PRO A 47 41.60 9.01 0.93
N ASN A 48 40.90 7.94 0.52
CA ASN A 48 40.75 7.57 -0.89
C ASN A 48 39.25 7.43 -1.22
N SER A 49 38.60 8.53 -1.59
CA SER A 49 37.43 8.56 -2.52
C SER A 49 37.01 10.00 -2.81
N ALA A 50 37.42 10.48 -3.98
CA ALA A 50 36.84 11.54 -4.81
C ALA A 50 35.91 12.57 -4.12
N THR A 51 36.46 13.74 -3.82
CA THR A 51 35.72 14.97 -3.53
C THR A 51 35.27 15.65 -4.83
N GLY A 52 34.24 15.08 -5.44
CA GLY A 52 33.38 15.69 -6.45
C GLY A 52 31.99 15.04 -6.37
N PRO A 53 30.90 15.67 -6.82
CA PRO A 53 29.64 14.96 -6.97
C PRO A 53 29.91 13.70 -7.79
N MET A 54 29.44 12.53 -7.32
CA MET A 54 29.51 11.30 -8.10
C MET A 54 28.95 11.63 -9.48
N ALA A 55 29.68 11.30 -10.56
CA ALA A 55 29.18 11.53 -11.91
C ALA A 55 27.78 10.89 -12.02
N GLY A 56 26.76 11.69 -12.36
CA GLY A 56 25.34 11.27 -12.40
C GLY A 56 24.54 11.45 -11.10
N ALA A 57 25.08 12.08 -10.05
CA ALA A 57 24.30 12.42 -8.87
C ALA A 57 23.32 13.57 -9.15
N ILE A 58 22.03 13.33 -8.94
CA ILE A 58 20.97 14.33 -9.09
C ILE A 58 20.57 14.88 -7.71
N PRO A 59 20.74 16.18 -7.44
CA PRO A 59 20.28 16.78 -6.19
C PRO A 59 18.77 16.64 -6.02
N ARG A 60 18.31 16.46 -4.78
CA ARG A 60 16.89 16.28 -4.47
C ARG A 60 16.02 17.43 -4.99
N GLN A 61 16.50 18.67 -4.87
CA GLN A 61 15.80 19.86 -5.39
C GLN A 61 15.70 19.96 -6.92
N SER A 62 16.45 19.11 -7.63
CA SER A 62 16.42 19.03 -9.10
C SER A 62 15.39 18.01 -9.59
N VAL A 63 14.82 17.20 -8.70
CA VAL A 63 13.67 16.34 -9.02
C VAL A 63 12.42 17.21 -9.07
N PRO A 64 11.57 17.09 -10.10
CA PRO A 64 10.33 17.86 -10.17
C PRO A 64 9.45 17.66 -8.93
N VAL A 65 8.79 18.73 -8.51
CA VAL A 65 7.90 18.69 -7.33
C VAL A 65 6.59 17.98 -7.66
N ALA A 66 5.96 17.38 -6.65
CA ALA A 66 4.63 16.79 -6.81
C ALA A 66 3.62 17.82 -7.37
N GLY A 67 2.79 17.38 -8.31
CA GLY A 67 1.84 18.25 -9.02
C GLY A 67 2.43 19.01 -10.21
N THR A 68 3.72 18.81 -10.53
CA THR A 68 4.26 19.21 -11.84
C THR A 68 3.49 18.50 -12.95
N ASP A 69 3.24 19.19 -14.06
CA ASP A 69 2.57 18.63 -15.22
C ASP A 69 3.23 17.30 -15.68
N PRO A 70 2.47 16.19 -15.84
CA PRO A 70 3.05 14.89 -16.14
C PRO A 70 3.86 14.83 -17.44
N ALA A 71 3.48 15.59 -18.47
CA ALA A 71 4.25 15.62 -19.73
C ALA A 71 5.62 16.29 -19.53
N THR A 72 5.68 17.29 -18.65
CA THR A 72 6.93 17.94 -18.25
C THR A 72 7.82 17.01 -17.45
N VAL A 73 7.25 16.26 -16.50
CA VAL A 73 7.99 15.23 -15.74
C VAL A 73 8.51 14.15 -16.68
N HIS A 74 7.69 13.69 -17.62
CA HIS A 74 8.07 12.67 -18.58
C HIS A 74 9.26 13.12 -19.44
N ALA A 75 9.23 14.35 -19.97
CA ALA A 75 10.35 14.93 -20.72
C ALA A 75 11.63 15.05 -19.87
N TRP A 76 11.50 15.41 -18.58
CA TRP A 76 12.62 15.41 -17.64
C TRP A 76 13.20 14.00 -17.46
N TRP A 77 12.35 13.02 -17.21
CA TRP A 77 12.75 11.63 -17.02
C TRP A 77 13.45 11.05 -18.25
N ASP A 78 12.90 11.31 -19.44
CA ASP A 78 13.47 10.88 -20.72
C ASP A 78 14.81 11.55 -21.01
N GLY A 79 15.03 12.76 -20.51
CA GLY A 79 16.30 13.47 -20.61
C GLY A 79 17.41 12.93 -19.69
N LEU A 80 17.08 12.16 -18.66
CA LEU A 80 18.08 11.56 -17.76
C LEU A 80 18.80 10.38 -18.41
N ALA A 81 20.11 10.27 -18.16
CA ALA A 81 20.86 9.05 -18.45
C ALA A 81 20.38 7.88 -17.58
N GLU A 82 20.64 6.64 -17.99
CA GLU A 82 20.20 5.46 -17.25
C GLU A 82 20.75 5.42 -15.82
N GLU A 83 22.00 5.83 -15.63
CA GLU A 83 22.64 5.93 -14.31
C GLU A 83 21.97 6.99 -13.43
N GLU A 84 21.53 8.11 -14.01
CA GLU A 84 20.83 9.18 -13.30
C GLU A 84 19.42 8.74 -12.90
N ARG A 85 18.70 8.01 -13.77
CA ARG A 85 17.40 7.40 -13.44
C ARG A 85 17.53 6.41 -12.28
N ARG A 86 18.52 5.52 -12.32
CA ARG A 86 18.81 4.59 -11.20
C ARG A 86 19.18 5.35 -9.93
N TYR A 87 19.95 6.43 -10.05
CA TYR A 87 20.33 7.26 -8.91
C TYR A 87 19.11 7.88 -8.22
N VAL A 88 18.20 8.51 -8.98
CA VAL A 88 17.02 9.16 -8.39
C VAL A 88 16.04 8.15 -7.79
N VAL A 89 15.87 6.98 -8.40
CA VAL A 89 15.05 5.90 -7.84
C VAL A 89 15.62 5.41 -6.51
N ALA A 90 16.94 5.22 -6.42
CA ALA A 90 17.57 4.69 -5.21
C ALA A 90 17.69 5.72 -4.07
N ASN A 91 17.94 7.00 -4.40
CA ASN A 91 18.28 8.03 -3.40
C ASN A 91 17.13 9.00 -3.10
N HIS A 92 16.15 9.13 -3.99
CA HIS A 92 14.95 9.96 -3.80
C HIS A 92 13.65 9.18 -4.10
N PRO A 93 13.48 7.96 -3.56
CA PRO A 93 12.38 7.07 -3.90
C PRO A 93 11.00 7.66 -3.54
N ASP A 94 10.93 8.44 -2.47
CA ASP A 94 9.71 9.10 -1.99
C ASP A 94 9.19 10.19 -2.94
N LEU A 95 10.10 10.83 -3.69
CA LEU A 95 9.75 11.77 -4.74
C LEU A 95 9.36 11.03 -6.02
N VAL A 96 10.21 10.11 -6.49
CA VAL A 96 10.04 9.44 -7.78
C VAL A 96 8.80 8.54 -7.79
N GLY A 97 8.54 7.81 -6.71
CA GLY A 97 7.43 6.86 -6.63
C GLY A 97 6.05 7.49 -6.83
N ASN A 98 5.89 8.75 -6.42
CA ASN A 98 4.63 9.49 -6.48
C ASN A 98 4.55 10.51 -7.62
N LEU A 99 5.55 10.55 -8.52
CA LEU A 99 5.63 11.57 -9.55
C LEU A 99 4.97 11.10 -10.85
N ASP A 100 3.80 11.67 -11.16
CA ASP A 100 3.11 11.41 -12.42
C ASP A 100 3.95 11.86 -13.62
N GLY A 101 4.06 11.01 -14.64
CA GLY A 101 4.96 11.19 -15.79
C GLY A 101 6.24 10.35 -15.73
N VAL A 102 6.58 9.77 -14.58
CA VAL A 102 7.62 8.74 -14.46
C VAL A 102 7.02 7.37 -14.86
N PRO A 103 7.73 6.54 -15.67
CA PRO A 103 7.27 5.19 -16.03
C PRO A 103 6.98 4.30 -14.82
N ILE A 104 5.97 3.46 -14.94
CA ILE A 104 5.42 2.64 -13.85
C ILE A 104 6.45 1.66 -13.29
N ASP A 105 7.35 1.13 -14.11
CA ASP A 105 8.44 0.29 -13.62
C ASP A 105 9.38 1.03 -12.66
N ALA A 106 9.67 2.30 -12.92
CA ALA A 106 10.50 3.11 -12.06
C ALA A 106 9.74 3.56 -10.80
N ARG A 107 8.44 3.88 -10.94
CA ARG A 107 7.57 4.17 -9.78
C ARG A 107 7.42 2.96 -8.87
N ASP A 108 7.22 1.76 -9.42
CA ASP A 108 7.17 0.50 -8.67
C ASP A 108 8.46 0.26 -7.88
N GLN A 109 9.62 0.40 -8.53
CA GLN A 109 10.91 0.26 -7.85
C GLN A 109 11.08 1.28 -6.72
N ALA A 110 10.79 2.56 -6.98
CA ALA A 110 10.90 3.61 -5.98
C ALA A 110 9.94 3.38 -4.80
N ASN A 111 8.67 3.05 -5.06
CA ASN A 111 7.71 2.80 -4.00
C ASN A 111 8.00 1.52 -3.23
N ARG A 112 8.62 0.49 -3.82
CA ARG A 112 9.09 -0.69 -3.08
C ARG A 112 10.21 -0.34 -2.10
N ILE A 113 11.09 0.60 -2.45
CA ILE A 113 12.08 1.12 -1.51
C ILE A 113 11.39 1.88 -0.36
N VAL A 114 10.41 2.75 -0.66
CA VAL A 114 9.62 3.43 0.39
C VAL A 114 8.87 2.41 1.27
N PHE A 115 8.30 1.38 0.65
CA PHE A 115 7.58 0.31 1.32
C PHE A 115 8.46 -0.44 2.34
N ASP A 116 9.70 -0.77 1.95
CA ASP A 116 10.67 -1.40 2.85
C ASP A 116 11.08 -0.44 3.98
N GLN A 117 11.38 0.82 3.67
CA GLN A 117 11.74 1.84 4.67
C GLN A 117 10.65 2.05 5.72
N GLU A 118 9.39 2.10 5.29
CA GLU A 118 8.24 2.28 6.18
C GLU A 118 7.94 1.01 6.98
N THR A 119 8.22 -0.16 6.42
CA THR A 119 8.16 -1.44 7.15
C THR A 119 9.17 -1.45 8.30
N ASP A 120 10.42 -1.07 8.02
CA ASP A 120 11.48 -0.98 9.03
C ASP A 120 11.14 0.06 10.10
N ARG A 121 10.60 1.22 9.70
CA ARG A 121 10.16 2.27 10.62
C ARG A 121 9.07 1.79 11.58
N LEU A 122 8.05 1.09 11.07
CA LEU A 122 6.98 0.52 11.90
C LEU A 122 7.51 -0.55 12.86
N GLN A 123 8.47 -1.37 12.42
CA GLN A 123 9.10 -2.37 13.28
C GLN A 123 9.94 -1.71 14.40
N ALA A 124 10.73 -0.69 14.08
CA ALA A 124 11.48 0.09 15.05
C ALA A 124 10.54 0.76 16.06
N HIS A 125 9.45 1.37 15.59
CA HIS A 125 8.46 1.99 16.47
C HIS A 125 7.84 0.99 17.45
N ARG A 126 7.50 -0.23 16.99
CA ARG A 126 7.01 -1.30 17.89
C ARG A 126 8.03 -1.69 18.96
N HIS A 127 9.32 -1.72 18.61
CA HIS A 127 10.38 -2.00 19.56
C HIS A 127 10.49 -0.89 20.61
N ASP A 128 10.50 0.38 20.19
CA ASP A 128 10.54 1.54 21.09
C ASP A 128 9.34 1.57 22.05
N LEU A 129 8.15 1.23 21.56
CA LEU A 129 6.95 1.11 22.38
C LEU A 129 7.06 0.01 23.43
N ALA A 130 7.62 -1.14 23.06
CA ALA A 130 7.84 -2.26 23.99
C ALA A 130 8.86 -1.87 25.08
N ASP A 131 9.94 -1.18 24.72
CA ASP A 131 10.94 -0.68 25.66
C ASP A 131 10.34 0.35 26.62
N ARG A 132 9.53 1.29 26.10
CA ARG A 132 8.82 2.28 26.91
C ARG A 132 7.83 1.62 27.87
N GLU A 133 7.06 0.64 27.41
CA GLU A 133 6.14 -0.14 28.26
C GLU A 133 6.91 -0.83 29.40
N ALA A 134 8.00 -1.53 29.07
CA ALA A 134 8.82 -2.23 30.05
C ALA A 134 9.40 -1.27 31.10
N TYR A 135 9.89 -0.12 30.67
CA TYR A 135 10.38 0.95 31.54
C TYR A 135 9.30 1.48 32.47
N LEU A 136 8.12 1.85 31.96
CA LEU A 136 7.01 2.34 32.78
C LEU A 136 6.56 1.30 33.82
N ARG A 137 6.42 0.04 33.41
CA ARG A 137 6.07 -1.06 34.32
C ARG A 137 7.14 -1.27 35.39
N GLN A 138 8.42 -1.10 35.07
CA GLN A 138 9.51 -1.17 36.06
C GLN A 138 9.40 -0.02 37.06
N MET A 139 9.30 1.22 36.60
CA MET A 139 9.21 2.39 37.47
C MET A 139 7.96 2.34 38.36
N MET A 140 6.85 1.77 37.87
CA MET A 140 5.66 1.46 38.68
C MET A 140 5.94 0.47 39.82
N ARG A 141 6.63 -0.64 39.54
CA ARG A 141 6.97 -1.66 40.56
C ARG A 141 7.91 -1.10 41.63
N GLU A 142 8.84 -0.25 41.22
CA GLU A 142 9.82 0.38 42.12
C GLU A 142 9.26 1.60 42.88
N GLY A 143 8.04 2.05 42.55
CA GLY A 143 7.44 3.25 43.17
C GLY A 143 8.09 4.56 42.73
N ARG A 144 8.81 4.56 41.60
CA ARG A 144 9.65 5.66 41.11
C ARG A 144 9.01 6.48 39.98
N LEU A 145 7.71 6.34 39.76
CA LEU A 145 6.99 7.08 38.69
C LEU A 145 7.15 8.60 38.78
N ALA A 146 7.42 9.16 39.95
CA ALA A 146 7.70 10.59 40.10
C ALA A 146 8.96 11.04 39.33
N GLU A 147 9.91 10.14 39.06
CA GLU A 147 11.09 10.41 38.22
C GLU A 147 10.74 10.46 36.73
N VAL A 148 9.69 9.73 36.31
CA VAL A 148 9.21 9.73 34.92
C VAL A 148 8.31 10.93 34.64
N TYR A 149 7.52 11.34 35.64
CA TYR A 149 6.57 12.46 35.55
C TYR A 149 6.84 13.53 36.61
N PRO A 150 8.03 14.18 36.61
CA PRO A 150 8.43 15.12 37.66
C PRO A 150 7.49 16.32 37.76
N ASP A 151 7.00 16.84 36.62
CA ASP A 151 6.11 18.00 36.60
C ASP A 151 4.73 17.69 37.21
N LEU A 152 4.21 16.48 36.99
CA LEU A 152 2.93 16.04 37.58
C LEU A 152 3.09 15.84 39.08
N ALA A 153 4.20 15.23 39.50
CA ALA A 153 4.53 15.06 40.92
C ALA A 153 4.65 16.42 41.64
N ALA A 154 5.35 17.39 41.04
CA ALA A 154 5.51 18.74 41.59
C ALA A 154 4.17 19.48 41.75
N ARG A 155 3.18 19.17 40.90
CA ARG A 155 1.82 19.73 40.95
C ARG A 155 0.87 18.95 41.87
N GLY A 156 1.33 17.89 42.54
CA GLY A 156 0.51 17.03 43.39
C GLY A 156 -0.53 16.20 42.62
N LEU A 157 -0.31 15.99 41.32
CA LEU A 157 -1.18 15.19 40.46
C LEU A 157 -0.76 13.71 40.48
N SER A 158 -1.70 12.82 40.10
CA SER A 158 -1.48 11.37 40.12
C SER A 158 -0.54 10.92 38.99
N VAL A 159 0.72 10.62 39.33
CA VAL A 159 1.69 10.05 38.38
C VAL A 159 1.33 8.62 37.96
N ARG A 160 0.55 7.91 38.79
CA ARG A 160 0.07 6.56 38.49
C ARG A 160 -0.98 6.58 37.39
N ASP A 161 -1.92 7.52 37.45
CA ASP A 161 -2.95 7.65 36.42
C ASP A 161 -2.34 8.08 35.09
N ALA A 162 -1.32 8.95 35.11
CA ALA A 162 -0.54 9.30 33.92
C ALA A 162 0.17 8.08 33.32
N ALA A 163 0.82 7.24 34.14
CA ALA A 163 1.46 6.02 33.66
C ALA A 163 0.46 5.03 33.04
N LEU A 164 -0.74 4.90 33.61
CA LEU A 164 -1.79 4.05 33.04
C LEU A 164 -2.29 4.58 31.70
N PHE A 165 -2.44 5.90 31.56
CA PHE A 165 -2.81 6.53 30.29
C PHE A 165 -1.72 6.36 29.21
N ASP A 166 -0.44 6.51 29.58
CA ASP A 166 0.69 6.23 28.67
C ASP A 166 0.67 4.77 28.20
N LEU A 167 0.43 3.81 29.11
CA LEU A 167 0.33 2.38 28.76
C LEU A 167 -0.84 2.10 27.81
N GLU A 168 -2.00 2.70 28.02
CA GLU A 168 -3.14 2.58 27.10
C GLU A 168 -2.82 3.17 25.71
N THR A 169 -2.12 4.31 25.68
CA THR A 169 -1.65 4.94 24.44
C THR A 169 -0.66 4.04 23.70
N ILE A 170 0.28 3.43 24.43
CA ILE A 170 1.25 2.48 23.87
C ILE A 170 0.54 1.26 23.27
N ASP A 171 -0.43 0.69 23.98
CA ASP A 171 -1.19 -0.46 23.48
C ASP A 171 -1.93 -0.11 22.17
N GLN A 172 -2.53 1.08 22.08
CA GLN A 172 -3.21 1.56 20.87
C GLN A 172 -2.24 1.77 19.70
N GLN A 173 -1.09 2.40 19.93
CA GLN A 173 -0.06 2.64 18.91
C GLN A 173 0.58 1.34 18.42
N ARG A 174 0.78 0.37 19.32
CA ARG A 174 1.27 -0.97 18.96
C ARG A 174 0.25 -1.70 18.10
N ALA A 175 -1.04 -1.65 18.46
CA ALA A 175 -2.10 -2.26 17.67
C ALA A 175 -2.22 -1.66 16.26
N ASP A 176 -2.09 -0.34 16.13
CA ASP A 176 -2.03 0.34 14.82
C ASP A 176 -0.84 -0.16 13.98
N SER A 177 0.35 -0.18 14.58
CA SER A 177 1.57 -0.65 13.91
C SER A 177 1.48 -2.13 13.51
N ASP A 178 0.93 -2.99 14.37
CA ASP A 178 0.67 -4.40 14.10
C ASP A 178 -0.27 -4.58 12.91
N GLY A 179 -1.37 -3.81 12.88
CA GLY A 179 -2.33 -3.80 11.80
C GLY A 179 -1.69 -3.40 10.47
N LYS A 180 -0.93 -2.31 10.46
CA LYS A 180 -0.23 -1.81 9.26
C LYS A 180 0.78 -2.83 8.74
N LEU A 181 1.63 -3.39 9.61
CA LEU A 181 2.60 -4.43 9.21
C LEU A 181 1.93 -5.68 8.64
N LYS A 182 0.78 -6.09 9.19
CA LYS A 182 0.00 -7.19 8.65
C LYS A 182 -0.50 -6.89 7.24
N GLY A 183 -1.06 -5.71 7.01
CA GLY A 183 -1.57 -5.34 5.68
C GLY A 183 -0.46 -5.08 4.65
N ILE A 184 0.66 -4.51 5.07
CA ILE A 184 1.92 -4.48 4.31
C ILE A 184 2.29 -5.90 3.87
N GLY A 185 2.29 -6.88 4.79
CA GLY A 185 2.54 -8.28 4.44
C GLY A 185 1.62 -8.81 3.33
N GLN A 186 0.32 -8.49 3.38
CA GLN A 186 -0.64 -8.89 2.34
C GLN A 186 -0.38 -8.23 0.97
N ILE A 187 0.04 -6.96 0.96
CA ILE A 187 0.45 -6.27 -0.26
C ILE A 187 1.73 -6.92 -0.81
N ALA A 188 2.72 -7.17 0.04
CA ALA A 188 3.97 -7.82 -0.33
C ALA A 188 3.74 -9.20 -0.93
N ASP A 189 2.86 -10.01 -0.34
CA ASP A 189 2.47 -11.32 -0.86
C ASP A 189 1.98 -11.21 -2.31
N ARG A 190 1.14 -10.21 -2.62
CA ARG A 190 0.63 -9.99 -3.98
C ARG A 190 1.71 -9.46 -4.94
N LEU A 191 2.53 -8.53 -4.48
CA LEU A 191 3.60 -7.92 -5.25
C LEU A 191 4.71 -8.91 -5.63
N ASN A 192 4.85 -10.00 -4.87
CA ASN A 192 5.88 -11.03 -5.04
C ASN A 192 5.36 -12.30 -5.74
N VAL A 193 4.11 -12.31 -6.23
CA VAL A 193 3.59 -13.41 -7.05
C VAL A 193 4.38 -13.51 -8.35
N THR A 194 5.02 -14.67 -8.57
CA THR A 194 5.79 -14.98 -9.80
C THR A 194 5.08 -15.97 -10.73
N ASP A 195 3.81 -16.28 -10.43
CA ASP A 195 3.00 -17.17 -11.26
C ASP A 195 2.77 -16.53 -12.64
N PRO A 196 3.24 -17.15 -13.74
CA PRO A 196 3.11 -16.58 -15.08
C PRO A 196 1.67 -16.49 -15.58
N SER A 197 0.74 -17.25 -14.99
CA SER A 197 -0.70 -17.12 -15.29
C SER A 197 -1.33 -15.86 -14.70
N ARG A 198 -0.63 -15.17 -13.79
CA ARG A 198 -1.12 -13.99 -13.09
C ARG A 198 -0.38 -12.75 -13.60
N GLN A 199 -1.13 -11.71 -13.92
CA GLN A 199 -0.52 -10.43 -14.28
C GLN A 199 0.31 -9.87 -13.11
N ARG A 200 1.52 -9.38 -13.43
CA ARG A 200 2.42 -8.73 -12.45
C ARG A 200 1.70 -7.56 -11.78
N ALA A 201 1.89 -7.41 -10.47
CA ALA A 201 1.43 -6.24 -9.74
C ALA A 201 2.53 -5.20 -9.56
N TYR A 202 2.13 -3.93 -9.58
CA TYR A 202 2.99 -2.76 -9.47
C TYR A 202 2.49 -1.88 -8.32
N LEU A 203 3.41 -1.40 -7.48
CA LEU A 203 3.14 -0.47 -6.40
C LEU A 203 3.36 0.97 -6.90
N ILE A 204 2.28 1.70 -7.15
CA ILE A 204 2.32 3.04 -7.77
C ILE A 204 2.31 4.16 -6.73
N GLY A 205 1.86 3.86 -5.51
CA GLY A 205 1.93 4.78 -4.38
C GLY A 205 1.76 4.04 -3.07
N PHE A 206 2.45 4.52 -2.04
CA PHE A 206 2.42 3.90 -0.73
C PHE A 206 2.71 4.93 0.38
N SER A 207 2.00 4.83 1.50
CA SER A 207 2.23 5.65 2.70
C SER A 207 1.62 4.96 3.92
N THR A 208 2.30 5.02 5.06
CA THR A 208 1.73 4.52 6.34
C THR A 208 1.12 5.62 7.20
N GLU A 209 1.07 6.86 6.70
CA GLU A 209 0.49 8.00 7.42
C GLU A 209 -1.02 7.85 7.61
N GLY A 210 -1.52 8.24 8.79
CA GLY A 210 -2.92 8.06 9.15
C GLY A 210 -3.31 6.59 9.10
N ASP A 211 -4.40 6.28 8.39
CA ASP A 211 -4.88 4.91 8.16
C ASP A 211 -4.05 4.14 7.12
N GLY A 212 -3.05 4.79 6.53
CA GLY A 212 -2.22 4.28 5.44
C GLY A 212 -2.95 4.25 4.09
N ARG A 213 -2.17 4.25 3.01
CA ARG A 213 -2.64 4.29 1.62
C ARG A 213 -1.74 3.43 0.75
N ALA A 214 -2.34 2.70 -0.19
CA ALA A 214 -1.63 1.98 -1.23
C ALA A 214 -2.37 2.11 -2.56
N VAL A 215 -1.61 2.29 -3.64
CA VAL A 215 -2.10 2.22 -5.01
C VAL A 215 -1.37 1.07 -5.68
N VAL A 216 -2.13 0.03 -6.03
CA VAL A 216 -1.60 -1.18 -6.66
C VAL A 216 -2.24 -1.35 -8.02
N SER A 217 -1.43 -1.47 -9.07
CA SER A 217 -1.90 -1.86 -10.40
C SER A 217 -1.68 -3.35 -10.61
N ILE A 218 -2.61 -3.98 -11.32
CA ILE A 218 -2.48 -5.33 -11.86
C ILE A 218 -2.27 -5.17 -13.36
N GLY A 219 -1.11 -5.60 -13.86
CA GLY A 219 -0.63 -5.21 -15.19
C GLY A 219 0.03 -3.83 -15.20
N ASN A 220 0.74 -3.53 -16.30
CA ASN A 220 1.41 -2.23 -16.49
C ASN A 220 0.44 -1.26 -17.19
N PRO A 221 0.00 -0.16 -16.54
CA PRO A 221 -0.93 0.78 -17.13
C PRO A 221 -0.29 1.67 -18.22
N ASP A 222 1.04 1.77 -18.29
CA ASP A 222 1.71 2.52 -19.38
C ASP A 222 1.55 1.82 -20.73
N THR A 223 1.39 0.49 -20.73
CA THR A 223 1.24 -0.33 -21.94
C THR A 223 -0.18 -0.85 -22.11
N ALA A 224 -1.10 -0.50 -21.23
CA ALA A 224 -2.46 -1.01 -21.27
C ALA A 224 -3.30 -0.24 -22.30
N ASP A 225 -4.09 -0.94 -23.10
CA ASP A 225 -5.07 -0.30 -24.00
C ASP A 225 -6.22 0.35 -23.22
N ASN A 226 -6.57 -0.22 -22.06
CA ASN A 226 -7.66 0.24 -21.21
C ASN A 226 -7.24 0.16 -19.73
N VAL A 227 -7.60 1.19 -18.95
CA VAL A 227 -7.34 1.24 -17.51
C VAL A 227 -8.66 1.33 -16.75
N LEU A 228 -8.85 0.42 -15.79
CA LEU A 228 -10.01 0.41 -14.91
C LEU A 228 -9.54 0.62 -13.47
N THR A 229 -10.12 1.61 -12.79
CA THR A 229 -9.73 1.98 -11.42
C THR A 229 -10.81 1.53 -10.43
N TYR A 230 -10.40 0.79 -9.40
CA TYR A 230 -11.22 0.48 -8.24
C TYR A 230 -10.80 1.39 -7.07
N VAL A 231 -11.75 2.15 -6.53
CA VAL A 231 -11.54 2.95 -5.33
C VAL A 231 -12.29 2.28 -4.17
N PRO A 232 -11.57 1.82 -3.13
CA PRO A 232 -12.19 1.26 -1.94
C PRO A 232 -13.16 2.25 -1.28
N GLY A 233 -14.13 1.71 -0.52
CA GLY A 233 -15.07 2.53 0.24
C GLY A 233 -14.39 3.30 1.38
N THR A 234 -15.09 4.26 1.97
CA THR A 234 -14.57 5.17 3.01
C THR A 234 -14.15 4.52 4.34
N GLY A 235 -14.34 3.20 4.49
CA GLY A 235 -13.88 2.43 5.64
C GLY A 235 -12.67 1.55 5.35
N ALA A 236 -12.04 1.70 4.19
CA ALA A 236 -10.83 0.96 3.84
C ALA A 236 -9.61 1.59 4.53
N ASP A 237 -8.75 0.72 5.07
CA ASP A 237 -7.48 1.09 5.70
C ASP A 237 -6.38 0.12 5.23
N ILE A 238 -5.11 0.50 5.43
CA ILE A 238 -3.99 -0.35 5.02
C ILE A 238 -3.81 -1.57 5.93
N THR A 239 -4.60 -1.74 6.99
CA THR A 239 -4.49 -2.88 7.91
C THR A 239 -5.25 -4.11 7.39
N HIS A 240 -6.17 -3.93 6.42
CA HIS A 240 -6.95 -5.01 5.80
C HIS A 240 -7.04 -4.96 4.25
N PRO A 241 -5.94 -4.75 3.50
CA PRO A 241 -5.97 -4.54 2.05
C PRO A 241 -6.32 -5.80 1.24
N GLY A 242 -6.18 -7.00 1.82
CA GLY A 242 -6.37 -8.25 1.09
C GLY A 242 -7.75 -8.42 0.46
N GLY A 243 -8.81 -7.86 1.07
CA GLY A 243 -10.15 -7.87 0.48
C GLY A 243 -10.26 -7.00 -0.77
N ASP A 244 -9.64 -5.82 -0.74
CA ASP A 244 -9.62 -4.87 -1.86
C ASP A 244 -8.77 -5.38 -3.03
N ILE A 245 -7.62 -5.98 -2.74
CA ILE A 245 -6.76 -6.61 -3.76
C ILE A 245 -7.52 -7.71 -4.50
N LYS A 246 -8.21 -8.61 -3.78
CA LYS A 246 -9.02 -9.68 -4.40
C LYS A 246 -10.16 -9.14 -5.26
N ARG A 247 -10.80 -8.03 -4.85
CA ARG A 247 -11.83 -7.36 -5.66
C ARG A 247 -11.25 -6.78 -6.94
N ALA A 248 -10.10 -6.13 -6.87
CA ALA A 248 -9.40 -5.62 -8.04
C ALA A 248 -8.96 -6.75 -8.98
N GLU A 249 -8.49 -7.88 -8.45
CA GLU A 249 -8.15 -9.07 -9.25
C GLU A 249 -9.36 -9.65 -9.96
N LYS A 250 -10.50 -9.79 -9.27
CA LYS A 250 -11.73 -10.26 -9.90
C LYS A 250 -12.14 -9.32 -11.04
N MET A 251 -12.04 -8.01 -10.82
CA MET A 251 -12.34 -7.01 -11.83
C MET A 251 -11.39 -7.10 -13.05
N ALA A 252 -10.10 -7.35 -12.82
CA ALA A 252 -9.14 -7.57 -13.89
C ALA A 252 -9.43 -8.86 -14.69
N ILE A 253 -9.82 -9.95 -14.00
CA ILE A 253 -10.27 -11.20 -14.64
C ILE A 253 -11.53 -10.95 -15.47
N ASP A 254 -12.54 -10.27 -14.92
CA ASP A 254 -13.80 -9.96 -15.61
C ASP A 254 -13.59 -9.09 -16.86
N ALA A 255 -12.53 -8.28 -16.89
CA ALA A 255 -12.18 -7.41 -18.01
C ALA A 255 -11.24 -8.07 -19.05
N SER A 256 -10.74 -9.26 -18.77
CA SER A 256 -9.76 -9.95 -19.62
C SER A 256 -10.45 -10.82 -20.66
N PRO A 257 -9.97 -10.86 -21.93
CA PRO A 257 -10.56 -11.69 -22.99
C PRO A 257 -10.33 -13.21 -22.79
N GLY A 258 -9.52 -13.57 -21.80
CA GLY A 258 -9.25 -14.91 -21.31
C GLY A 258 -8.62 -14.83 -19.92
N VAL A 259 -8.27 -15.96 -19.31
CA VAL A 259 -7.75 -15.97 -17.92
C VAL A 259 -6.32 -16.49 -17.79
N GLY A 260 -5.60 -16.58 -18.91
CA GLY A 260 -4.19 -16.98 -18.94
C GLY A 260 -3.94 -18.47 -18.70
N THR A 261 -5.01 -19.28 -18.68
CA THR A 261 -4.94 -20.74 -18.50
C THR A 261 -5.82 -21.46 -19.53
N ASN A 262 -5.57 -22.75 -19.74
CA ASN A 262 -6.35 -23.56 -20.68
C ASN A 262 -7.55 -24.24 -20.01
N THR A 263 -7.50 -24.44 -18.70
CA THR A 263 -8.58 -25.06 -17.94
C THR A 263 -8.84 -24.32 -16.62
N VAL A 264 -10.05 -24.47 -16.11
CA VAL A 264 -10.48 -23.91 -14.81
C VAL A 264 -9.69 -24.52 -13.66
N THR A 265 -9.17 -25.75 -13.80
CA THR A 265 -8.37 -26.42 -12.77
C THR A 265 -6.98 -25.79 -12.61
N ASP A 266 -6.52 -25.07 -13.63
CA ASP A 266 -5.26 -24.33 -13.57
C ASP A 266 -5.43 -22.95 -12.89
N LEU A 267 -6.67 -22.51 -12.62
CA LEU A 267 -6.92 -21.27 -11.89
C LEU A 267 -6.68 -21.45 -10.39
N HIS A 268 -5.59 -20.87 -9.90
CA HIS A 268 -5.28 -20.92 -8.48
C HIS A 268 -6.13 -19.92 -7.66
N GLY A 269 -6.81 -20.43 -6.63
CA GLY A 269 -7.55 -19.61 -5.66
C GLY A 269 -9.03 -19.36 -5.96
N VAL A 270 -9.56 -19.98 -7.02
CA VAL A 270 -10.98 -19.92 -7.42
C VAL A 270 -11.45 -21.33 -7.74
N SER A 271 -12.58 -21.77 -7.22
CA SER A 271 -13.14 -23.08 -7.56
C SER A 271 -13.98 -23.01 -8.84
N ALA A 272 -14.08 -24.12 -9.58
CA ALA A 272 -14.76 -24.14 -10.88
C ALA A 272 -16.23 -23.68 -10.83
N ASP A 273 -16.92 -23.90 -9.72
CA ASP A 273 -18.29 -23.45 -9.47
C ASP A 273 -18.43 -21.94 -9.25
N GLN A 274 -17.32 -21.25 -8.99
CA GLN A 274 -17.22 -19.80 -8.84
C GLN A 274 -16.85 -19.08 -10.14
N VAL A 275 -16.44 -19.83 -11.17
CA VAL A 275 -16.04 -19.28 -12.47
C VAL A 275 -17.24 -19.27 -13.40
N TRP A 276 -17.67 -18.07 -13.79
CA TRP A 276 -18.77 -17.86 -14.73
C TRP A 276 -18.27 -17.10 -15.95
N SER A 277 -18.68 -17.54 -17.15
CA SER A 277 -18.29 -16.94 -18.42
C SER A 277 -19.50 -16.76 -19.33
N THR A 278 -19.44 -15.77 -20.22
CA THR A 278 -20.44 -15.58 -21.28
C THR A 278 -19.78 -14.93 -22.48
N ARG A 279 -20.33 -15.17 -23.66
CA ARG A 279 -19.96 -14.49 -24.89
C ARG A 279 -21.21 -14.39 -25.76
N ALA A 280 -21.44 -13.22 -26.35
CA ALA A 280 -22.51 -12.99 -27.29
C ALA A 280 -22.10 -13.52 -28.67
N ASP A 281 -23.06 -14.05 -29.42
CA ASP A 281 -22.81 -14.66 -30.73
C ASP A 281 -22.15 -13.69 -31.74
N GLY A 282 -22.38 -12.38 -31.60
CA GLY A 282 -21.81 -11.34 -32.46
C GLY A 282 -20.51 -10.73 -31.92
N ASP A 283 -19.98 -11.21 -30.80
CA ASP A 283 -18.78 -10.66 -30.19
C ASP A 283 -17.52 -11.13 -30.95
N PRO A 284 -16.72 -10.21 -31.53
CA PRO A 284 -15.48 -10.56 -32.23
C PRO A 284 -14.42 -11.19 -31.31
N ILE A 285 -14.58 -11.15 -29.98
CA ILE A 285 -13.63 -11.75 -29.04
C ILE A 285 -13.45 -13.25 -29.21
N HIS A 286 -14.38 -13.95 -29.89
CA HIS A 286 -14.21 -15.37 -30.21
C HIS A 286 -13.01 -15.68 -31.11
N PHE A 287 -12.45 -14.68 -31.80
CA PHE A 287 -11.24 -14.83 -32.60
C PHE A 287 -9.95 -14.67 -31.79
N VAL A 288 -10.01 -14.18 -30.55
CA VAL A 288 -8.82 -13.81 -29.75
C VAL A 288 -8.21 -15.02 -29.03
N PRO A 289 -8.96 -15.87 -28.29
CA PRO A 289 -8.38 -17.03 -27.58
C PRO A 289 -7.79 -18.10 -28.50
N ASP A 290 -8.40 -18.35 -29.67
CA ASP A 290 -7.94 -19.40 -30.61
C ASP A 290 -6.65 -19.00 -31.39
N LEU A 291 -6.21 -17.74 -31.29
CA LEU A 291 -5.02 -17.22 -31.98
C LEU A 291 -3.90 -16.76 -31.04
N ASP A 292 -4.16 -16.66 -29.73
CA ASP A 292 -3.25 -16.02 -28.78
C ASP A 292 -2.85 -16.95 -27.61
N LEU A 293 -1.58 -17.37 -27.61
CA LEU A 293 -1.00 -18.23 -26.56
C LEU A 293 -0.93 -17.56 -25.18
N VAL A 294 -1.18 -16.24 -25.09
CA VAL A 294 -1.06 -15.45 -23.86
C VAL A 294 -2.34 -15.48 -23.01
N HIS A 295 -3.51 -15.62 -23.64
CA HIS A 295 -4.81 -15.49 -22.96
C HIS A 295 -5.42 -16.83 -22.54
N GLY A 296 -4.85 -17.95 -23.00
CA GLY A 296 -5.34 -19.29 -22.70
C GLY A 296 -6.58 -19.67 -23.51
N ASN A 297 -7.25 -20.75 -23.12
CA ASN A 297 -8.45 -21.25 -23.81
C ASN A 297 -9.65 -20.33 -23.55
N ASP A 298 -10.57 -20.23 -24.51
CA ASP A 298 -11.83 -19.45 -24.37
C ASP A 298 -12.63 -20.01 -23.17
N PRO A 299 -12.86 -19.20 -22.11
CA PRO A 299 -13.57 -19.66 -20.92
C PRO A 299 -15.04 -20.03 -21.15
N THR A 300 -15.60 -19.73 -22.33
CA THR A 300 -16.95 -20.12 -22.73
C THR A 300 -17.04 -21.49 -23.41
N ARG A 301 -15.90 -22.16 -23.64
CA ARG A 301 -15.87 -23.49 -24.23
C ARG A 301 -16.08 -24.57 -23.17
N ASP A 302 -16.72 -25.66 -23.61
CA ASP A 302 -17.02 -26.81 -22.75
C ASP A 302 -15.76 -27.46 -22.14
N ASP A 303 -14.62 -27.36 -22.82
CA ASP A 303 -13.33 -27.91 -22.40
C ASP A 303 -12.59 -27.05 -21.36
N PHE A 304 -13.03 -25.79 -21.13
CA PHE A 304 -12.46 -24.95 -20.08
C PHE A 304 -12.90 -25.40 -18.68
N GLY A 305 -14.15 -25.85 -18.51
CA GLY A 305 -14.67 -26.42 -17.25
C GLY A 305 -15.32 -25.44 -16.27
N GLY A 306 -15.47 -24.16 -16.63
CA GLY A 306 -16.26 -23.17 -15.90
C GLY A 306 -17.76 -23.26 -16.17
N ARG A 307 -18.56 -22.37 -15.57
CA ARG A 307 -20.00 -22.26 -15.83
C ARG A 307 -20.28 -21.20 -16.90
N VAL A 308 -20.91 -21.61 -18.00
CA VAL A 308 -21.30 -20.66 -19.06
C VAL A 308 -22.74 -20.21 -18.84
N PHE A 309 -23.00 -18.92 -18.98
CA PHE A 309 -24.35 -18.35 -18.94
C PHE A 309 -24.69 -17.60 -20.22
N THR A 310 -25.98 -17.41 -20.47
CA THR A 310 -26.48 -16.84 -21.73
C THR A 310 -26.37 -15.31 -21.78
N SER A 311 -26.07 -14.81 -22.97
CA SER A 311 -26.17 -13.41 -23.38
C SER A 311 -27.18 -13.31 -24.52
N ASP A 312 -27.87 -12.17 -24.64
CA ASP A 312 -28.57 -11.86 -25.89
C ASP A 312 -27.55 -11.64 -27.02
N PRO A 313 -27.91 -11.92 -28.30
CA PRO A 313 -27.05 -11.64 -29.45
C PRO A 313 -26.69 -10.14 -29.50
N GLY A 314 -25.41 -9.85 -29.75
CA GLY A 314 -24.88 -8.49 -29.77
C GLY A 314 -23.37 -8.46 -29.95
N GLY A 315 -22.82 -7.25 -30.05
CA GLY A 315 -21.38 -7.01 -30.11
C GLY A 315 -20.73 -6.90 -28.73
N HIS A 316 -19.42 -6.65 -28.71
CA HIS A 316 -18.55 -6.73 -27.53
C HIS A 316 -18.98 -5.91 -26.31
N SER A 317 -19.79 -4.87 -26.48
CA SER A 317 -20.26 -4.01 -25.37
C SER A 317 -21.75 -4.18 -25.03
N ASP A 318 -22.48 -4.98 -25.80
CA ASP A 318 -23.94 -5.05 -25.69
C ASP A 318 -24.43 -5.79 -24.44
N TYR A 319 -23.54 -6.51 -23.75
CA TYR A 319 -23.80 -7.20 -22.48
C TYR A 319 -24.38 -6.28 -21.40
N TRP A 320 -24.05 -4.99 -21.44
CA TRP A 320 -24.48 -3.99 -20.44
C TRP A 320 -25.78 -3.27 -20.81
N ASN A 321 -26.32 -3.51 -22.01
CA ASN A 321 -27.53 -2.87 -22.47
C ASN A 321 -28.71 -3.20 -21.56
N LYS A 322 -29.59 -2.22 -21.36
CA LYS A 322 -30.78 -2.39 -20.52
C LYS A 322 -31.69 -3.45 -21.16
N GLY A 323 -31.96 -4.52 -20.42
CA GLY A 323 -32.78 -5.65 -20.88
C GLY A 323 -31.98 -6.86 -21.37
N ASN A 324 -30.66 -6.72 -21.56
CA ASN A 324 -29.81 -7.84 -21.98
C ASN A 324 -29.83 -8.97 -20.94
N GLN A 325 -29.99 -10.21 -21.39
CA GLN A 325 -29.91 -11.41 -20.57
C GLN A 325 -28.59 -11.54 -19.80
N ALA A 326 -27.44 -11.20 -20.40
CA ALA A 326 -26.15 -11.22 -19.72
C ALA A 326 -26.12 -10.30 -18.51
N ARG A 327 -26.62 -9.05 -18.64
CA ARG A 327 -26.71 -8.11 -17.51
C ARG A 327 -27.55 -8.65 -16.35
N ARG A 328 -28.65 -9.35 -16.66
CA ARG A 328 -29.51 -9.99 -15.64
C ARG A 328 -28.79 -11.14 -14.95
N ASN A 329 -28.15 -12.01 -15.73
CA ASN A 329 -27.38 -13.14 -15.22
C ASN A 329 -26.21 -12.68 -14.33
N ILE A 330 -25.46 -11.64 -14.73
CA ILE A 330 -24.40 -11.02 -13.91
C ILE A 330 -24.96 -10.54 -12.57
N ALA A 331 -26.13 -9.90 -12.56
CA ALA A 331 -26.77 -9.47 -11.32
C ALA A 331 -27.21 -10.65 -10.42
N ILE A 332 -27.73 -11.73 -11.01
CA ILE A 332 -28.10 -12.96 -10.28
C ILE A 332 -26.85 -13.61 -9.67
N ILE A 333 -25.75 -13.73 -10.42
CA ILE A 333 -24.47 -14.27 -9.95
C ILE A 333 -23.92 -13.43 -8.80
N ALA A 334 -23.91 -12.10 -8.94
CA ALA A 334 -23.37 -11.18 -7.94
C ALA A 334 -24.19 -11.16 -6.64
N THR A 335 -25.52 -11.36 -6.73
CA THR A 335 -26.43 -11.29 -5.57
C THR A 335 -26.76 -12.65 -4.98
N GLY A 336 -26.53 -13.74 -5.71
CA GLY A 336 -26.98 -15.08 -5.35
C GLY A 336 -28.50 -15.27 -5.39
N GLN A 337 -29.24 -14.34 -6.01
CA GLN A 337 -30.71 -14.32 -6.00
C GLN A 337 -31.27 -14.56 -7.40
N GLY A 338 -31.80 -15.76 -7.64
CA GLY A 338 -32.42 -16.15 -8.91
C GLY A 338 -31.80 -17.38 -9.53
N VAL A 339 -32.18 -17.69 -10.76
CA VAL A 339 -31.63 -18.80 -11.56
C VAL A 339 -30.87 -18.19 -12.73
N VAL A 340 -29.59 -18.54 -12.85
CA VAL A 340 -28.77 -18.17 -14.00
C VAL A 340 -29.16 -19.06 -15.17
N SER A 341 -29.52 -18.45 -16.29
CA SER A 341 -29.89 -19.14 -17.53
C SER A 341 -28.77 -19.13 -18.55
#